data_AF-A0A8H4VED7-F1
#
_entry.id   AF-A0A8H4VED7-F1
#
_cell.length_a   1.000
_cell.length_b   1.000
_cell.length_c   1.000
_cell.angle_alpha   90.00
_cell.angle_beta   90.00
_cell.angle_gamma   90.00
#
_symmetry.space_group_name_H-M   'P 1'
#
loop_
_entity.id
_entity.type
_entity.pdbx_description
1 polymer ?
#
loop_
_entity_poly.entity_id
_entity_poly.type
_entity_poly.pdbx_seq_one_letter_code
_entity_poly.pdbx_strand_id
1 'polypeptide(L)'
;MTSNASRQDPLQYDQSNVDWGFYLLALLPDELRDKDLWRQEREEIRRNINLETGDRRKLNRLNDLVSWLWDQRQARNVLCWPKEDPMRFVTSLPSYTDGIANLFASDASMEAAHGGWNAVPWKIEDMDLSTPHCLEPSVKFLHDVAAVLTKATLTTYWTHGRARILKQRDFLVKHQDPFVKAVAASIRTSYRCSDGDGCRKHLLFGSAYLPTSHDDMLRKIRKAIGAGLPVCLKRGRVTMDNKHVYIDTGMP
;
A
#
# COMPACT_ATOMS: atom_id res chain seq x y z
N MET A 1 25.37 8.46 35.41
CA MET A 1 24.11 8.38 36.17
C MET A 1 23.08 7.70 35.29
N THR A 2 22.79 6.45 35.59
CA THR A 2 21.88 5.57 34.85
C THR A 2 20.45 5.79 35.35
N SER A 3 19.57 6.30 34.49
CA SER A 3 18.13 6.34 34.75
C SER A 3 17.51 5.04 34.24
N ASN A 4 17.29 4.11 35.18
CA ASN A 4 16.41 2.95 34.99
C ASN A 4 14.96 3.44 35.02
N ALA A 5 14.43 3.85 33.88
CA ALA A 5 12.99 3.94 33.70
C ALA A 5 12.51 2.68 32.95
N SER A 6 12.26 1.62 33.73
CA SER A 6 11.36 0.54 33.29
C SER A 6 9.98 1.17 33.09
N ARG A 7 9.70 1.66 31.87
CA ARG A 7 8.34 2.03 31.46
C ARG A 7 7.64 0.74 31.07
N GLN A 8 6.84 0.23 32.01
CA GLN A 8 5.89 -0.85 31.79
C GLN A 8 5.06 -0.59 30.52
N ASP A 9 4.78 -1.65 29.77
CA ASP A 9 3.88 -1.65 28.62
C ASP A 9 2.52 -1.05 29.04
N PRO A 10 2.10 0.09 28.47
CA PRO A 10 0.87 0.80 28.88
C PRO A 10 -0.42 0.04 28.58
N LEU A 11 -0.37 -1.07 27.85
CA LEU A 11 -1.56 -1.81 27.39
C LEU A 11 -2.09 -2.85 28.39
N GLN A 12 -1.52 -2.95 29.60
CA GLN A 12 -1.99 -3.88 30.64
C GLN A 12 -3.32 -3.47 31.32
N TYR A 13 -3.90 -2.31 31.00
CA TYR A 13 -5.14 -1.81 31.63
C TYR A 13 -6.23 -1.40 30.63
N ASP A 14 -7.47 -1.32 31.14
CA ASP A 14 -8.72 -1.04 30.43
C ASP A 14 -8.57 -0.01 29.29
N GLN A 15 -8.78 -0.48 28.07
CA GLN A 15 -8.52 0.24 26.82
C GLN A 15 -9.68 1.16 26.38
N SER A 16 -10.77 1.21 27.14
CA SER A 16 -12.05 1.84 26.74
C SER A 16 -12.02 3.36 26.59
N ASN A 17 -11.01 4.06 27.14
CA ASN A 17 -10.88 5.53 27.08
C ASN A 17 -9.52 6.03 26.54
N VAL A 18 -8.78 5.19 25.82
CA VAL A 18 -7.47 5.55 25.28
C VAL A 18 -7.62 6.32 23.96
N ASP A 19 -6.95 7.46 23.83
CA ASP A 19 -6.75 8.12 22.54
C ASP A 19 -5.65 7.38 21.76
N TRP A 20 -6.08 6.32 21.10
CA TRP A 20 -5.23 5.42 20.35
C TRP A 20 -4.48 6.10 19.21
N GLY A 21 -5.14 7.03 18.53
CA GLY A 21 -4.53 7.82 17.47
C GLY A 21 -3.36 8.66 17.99
N PHE A 22 -3.56 9.35 19.11
CA PHE A 22 -2.48 10.11 19.76
C PHE A 22 -1.35 9.19 20.22
N TYR A 23 -1.70 8.05 20.83
CA TYR A 23 -0.71 7.09 21.33
C TYR A 23 0.16 6.52 20.21
N LEU A 24 -0.45 6.06 19.11
CA LEU A 24 0.26 5.56 17.94
C LEU A 24 1.19 6.62 17.35
N LEU A 25 0.70 7.87 17.17
CA LEU A 25 1.51 8.98 16.66
C LEU A 25 2.72 9.27 17.54
N ALA A 26 2.60 9.11 18.87
CA ALA A 26 3.71 9.30 19.80
C ALA A 26 4.78 8.18 19.73
N LEU A 27 4.46 7.04 19.11
CA LEU A 27 5.40 5.95 18.85
C LEU A 27 6.11 6.08 17.50
N LEU A 28 5.59 6.89 16.58
CA LEU A 28 6.24 7.12 15.29
C LEU A 28 7.61 7.81 15.48
N PRO A 29 8.57 7.54 14.57
CA PRO A 29 9.84 8.26 14.53
C PRO A 29 9.65 9.79 14.50
N ASP A 30 10.47 10.52 15.24
CA ASP A 30 10.31 11.98 15.40
C ASP A 30 10.37 12.74 14.06
N GLU A 31 11.23 12.30 13.12
CA GLU A 31 11.28 12.91 11.78
C GLU A 31 9.97 12.72 11.01
N LEU A 32 9.41 11.50 11.00
CA LEU A 32 8.11 11.23 10.37
C LEU A 32 7.00 12.07 11.02
N ARG A 33 6.95 12.08 12.35
CA ARG A 33 5.90 12.76 13.11
C ARG A 33 5.95 14.27 12.95
N ASP A 34 7.13 14.87 13.10
CA ASP A 34 7.26 16.31 13.30
C ASP A 34 7.69 17.07 12.03
N LYS A 35 8.30 16.39 11.06
CA LYS A 35 8.80 17.02 9.81
C LYS A 35 8.03 16.55 8.58
N ASP A 36 7.86 15.25 8.41
CA ASP A 36 7.31 14.70 7.16
C ASP A 36 5.78 14.76 7.14
N LEU A 37 5.12 14.66 8.30
CA LEU A 37 3.67 14.84 8.45
C LEU A 37 3.32 16.26 8.89
N TRP A 38 2.30 16.85 8.28
CA TRP A 38 1.75 18.13 8.67
C TRP A 38 0.77 18.01 9.83
N ARG A 39 0.49 19.13 10.50
CA ARG A 39 -0.45 19.15 11.63
C ARG A 39 -1.83 18.63 11.25
N GLN A 40 -2.34 19.00 10.08
CA GLN A 40 -3.66 18.57 9.62
C GLN A 40 -3.70 17.06 9.34
N GLU A 41 -2.65 16.52 8.72
CA GLU A 41 -2.51 15.09 8.44
C GLU A 41 -2.42 14.27 9.74
N ARG A 42 -1.65 14.74 10.73
CA ARG A 42 -1.60 14.10 12.05
C ARG A 42 -2.97 14.04 12.72
N GLU A 43 -3.73 15.14 12.68
CA GLU A 43 -5.07 15.16 13.25
C GLU A 43 -6.05 14.27 12.47
N GLU A 44 -5.91 14.17 11.16
CA GLU A 44 -6.67 13.23 10.34
C GLU A 44 -6.36 11.78 10.69
N ILE A 45 -5.09 11.42 10.78
CA ILE A 45 -4.64 10.10 11.23
C ILE A 45 -5.22 9.79 12.61
N ARG A 46 -5.04 10.69 13.58
CA ARG A 46 -5.53 10.50 14.95
C ARG A 46 -7.04 10.23 14.99
N ARG A 47 -7.82 11.08 14.30
CA ARG A 47 -9.29 10.93 14.25
C ARG A 47 -9.69 9.61 13.64
N ASN A 48 -9.11 9.23 12.50
CA ASN A 48 -9.49 7.98 11.82
C ASN A 48 -9.10 6.74 12.64
N ILE A 49 -7.90 6.70 13.23
CA ILE A 49 -7.50 5.59 14.11
C ILE A 49 -8.45 5.46 15.31
N ASN A 50 -8.87 6.57 15.92
CA ASN A 50 -9.84 6.52 17.02
C ASN A 50 -11.24 6.08 16.58
N LEU A 51 -11.65 6.35 15.33
CA LEU A 51 -12.89 5.81 14.78
C LEU A 51 -12.79 4.30 14.52
N GLU A 52 -11.61 3.81 14.13
CA GLU A 52 -11.37 2.39 13.88
C GLU A 52 -11.49 1.52 15.13
N THR A 53 -11.31 2.07 16.33
CA THR A 53 -11.36 1.30 17.59
C THR A 53 -12.76 0.80 17.92
N GLY A 54 -13.81 1.32 17.28
CA GLY A 54 -15.16 0.78 17.35
C GLY A 54 -15.31 -0.60 16.70
N ASP A 55 -14.37 -0.98 15.82
CA ASP A 55 -14.30 -2.31 15.22
C ASP A 55 -13.23 -3.15 15.95
N ARG A 56 -13.68 -4.24 16.59
CA ARG A 56 -12.80 -5.14 17.36
C ARG A 56 -11.65 -5.73 16.53
N ARG A 57 -11.86 -6.02 15.24
CA ARG A 57 -10.81 -6.56 14.37
C ARG A 57 -9.75 -5.49 14.11
N LYS A 58 -10.16 -4.26 13.82
CA LYS A 58 -9.23 -3.14 13.61
C LYS A 58 -8.47 -2.78 14.89
N LEU A 59 -9.14 -2.78 16.04
CA LEU A 59 -8.50 -2.57 17.33
C LEU A 59 -7.40 -3.61 17.63
N ASN A 60 -7.63 -4.89 17.33
CA ASN A 60 -6.59 -5.91 17.51
C ASN A 60 -5.35 -5.61 16.64
N ARG A 61 -5.55 -5.22 15.37
CA ARG A 61 -4.45 -4.89 14.46
C ARG A 61 -3.69 -3.64 14.88
N LEU A 62 -4.41 -2.67 15.46
CA LEU A 62 -3.80 -1.49 16.04
C LEU A 62 -2.93 -1.84 17.25
N ASN A 63 -3.42 -2.72 18.14
CA ASN A 63 -2.63 -3.25 19.25
C ASN A 63 -1.35 -3.94 18.77
N ASP A 64 -1.44 -4.74 17.70
CA ASP A 64 -0.26 -5.39 17.10
C ASP A 64 0.73 -4.33 16.58
N LEU A 65 0.25 -3.21 16.00
CA LEU A 65 1.11 -2.16 15.42
C LEU A 65 1.89 -1.43 16.47
N VAL A 66 1.16 -1.05 17.50
CA VAL A 66 1.66 -0.36 18.66
C VAL A 66 2.71 -1.22 19.36
N SER A 67 2.42 -2.51 19.57
CA SER A 67 3.37 -3.47 20.15
C SER A 67 4.62 -3.58 19.29
N TRP A 68 4.47 -3.75 17.97
CA TRP A 68 5.59 -3.85 17.06
C TRP A 68 6.46 -2.58 17.07
N LEU A 69 5.85 -1.38 16.96
CA LEU A 69 6.56 -0.11 17.01
C LEU A 69 7.30 0.11 18.34
N TRP A 70 6.67 -0.30 19.44
CA TRP A 70 7.30 -0.28 20.75
C TRP A 70 8.56 -1.13 20.78
N ASP A 71 8.49 -2.36 20.27
CA ASP A 71 9.63 -3.27 20.19
C ASP A 71 10.75 -2.70 19.31
N GLN A 72 10.42 -2.12 18.14
CA GLN A 72 11.42 -1.48 17.28
C GLN A 72 12.13 -0.33 18.00
N ARG A 73 11.38 0.48 18.75
CA ARG A 73 11.92 1.59 19.55
C ARG A 73 12.83 1.11 20.67
N GLN A 74 12.45 0.05 21.39
CA GLN A 74 13.26 -0.54 22.46
C GLN A 74 14.56 -1.14 21.92
N ALA A 75 14.47 -1.86 20.79
CA ALA A 75 15.62 -2.45 20.11
C ALA A 75 16.52 -1.42 19.43
N ARG A 76 16.05 -0.17 19.24
CA ARG A 76 16.71 0.88 18.45
C ARG A 76 16.96 0.46 17.00
N ASN A 77 16.02 -0.31 16.44
CA ASN A 77 16.08 -0.72 15.04
C ASN A 77 15.88 0.48 14.12
N VAL A 78 16.54 0.45 12.95
CA VAL A 78 16.34 1.45 11.90
C VAL A 78 15.05 1.11 11.15
N LEU A 79 14.17 2.09 11.01
CA LEU A 79 12.98 2.01 10.19
C LEU A 79 13.14 2.93 8.97
N CYS A 80 12.72 2.46 7.80
CA CYS A 80 12.71 3.27 6.58
C CYS A 80 11.27 3.59 6.21
N TRP A 81 11.01 4.80 5.70
CA TRP A 81 9.72 5.21 5.17
C TRP A 81 9.92 6.23 4.03
N PRO A 82 8.94 6.42 3.15
CA PRO A 82 8.99 7.46 2.13
C PRO A 82 8.92 8.85 2.79
N LYS A 83 9.95 9.67 2.59
CA LYS A 83 9.99 11.05 3.08
C LYS A 83 8.98 11.96 2.38
N GLU A 84 8.63 11.63 1.15
CA GLU A 84 7.70 12.43 0.34
C GLU A 84 6.35 11.74 0.25
N ASP A 85 5.30 12.54 0.48
CA ASP A 85 3.90 12.13 0.41
C ASP A 85 3.61 10.85 1.25
N PRO A 86 3.94 10.85 2.56
CA PRO A 86 3.60 9.72 3.44
C PRO A 86 2.08 9.47 3.45
N MET A 87 1.26 10.52 3.29
CA MET A 87 -0.19 10.39 3.27
C MET A 87 -0.72 9.56 2.09
N ARG A 88 -0.07 9.55 0.92
CA ARG A 88 -0.39 8.61 -0.16
C ARG A 88 -0.31 7.16 0.29
N PHE A 89 0.65 6.80 1.13
CA PHE A 89 0.78 5.43 1.64
C PHE A 89 -0.27 5.13 2.69
N VAL A 90 -0.52 6.09 3.60
CA VAL A 90 -1.49 5.93 4.70
C VAL A 90 -2.92 5.81 4.20
N THR A 91 -3.32 6.65 3.24
CA THR A 91 -4.72 6.75 2.81
C THR A 91 -5.11 5.77 1.72
N SER A 92 -4.14 5.12 1.09
CA SER A 92 -4.39 4.19 -0.03
C SER A 92 -5.02 2.86 0.36
N LEU A 93 -5.00 2.53 1.66
CA LEU A 93 -5.51 1.28 2.20
C LEU A 93 -6.87 1.47 2.89
N PRO A 94 -7.70 0.42 3.01
CA PRO A 94 -9.03 0.53 3.62
C PRO A 94 -9.05 0.96 5.10
N SER A 95 -7.90 0.98 5.75
CA SER A 95 -7.73 1.34 7.15
C SER A 95 -6.47 2.19 7.33
N TYR A 96 -6.55 3.20 8.19
CA TYR A 96 -5.42 4.03 8.60
C TYR A 96 -4.38 3.24 9.39
N THR A 97 -4.81 2.27 10.19
CA THR A 97 -3.89 1.34 10.88
C THR A 97 -3.02 0.60 9.87
N ASP A 98 -3.63 0.13 8.78
CA ASP A 98 -2.93 -0.55 7.68
C ASP A 98 -2.07 0.38 6.86
N GLY A 99 -2.59 1.59 6.61
CA GLY A 99 -1.86 2.68 6.00
C GLY A 99 -0.54 2.98 6.69
N ILE A 100 -0.57 3.13 8.02
CA ILE A 100 0.62 3.41 8.82
C ILE A 100 1.56 2.20 8.83
N ALA A 101 1.03 0.98 8.97
CA ALA A 101 1.86 -0.22 8.86
C ALA A 101 2.56 -0.32 7.50
N ASN A 102 1.90 0.15 6.43
CA ASN A 102 2.44 0.15 5.07
C ASN A 102 3.51 1.23 4.81
N LEU A 103 3.68 2.21 5.70
CA LEU A 103 4.75 3.21 5.55
C LEU A 103 6.14 2.62 5.72
N PHE A 104 6.26 1.56 6.52
CA PHE A 104 7.57 1.08 6.96
C PHE A 104 8.13 0.02 6.01
N ALA A 105 9.25 0.34 5.38
CA ALA A 105 10.09 -0.60 4.63
C ALA A 105 11.19 -1.19 5.52
N SER A 106 11.55 -2.44 5.23
CA SER A 106 12.73 -3.08 5.81
C SER A 106 13.99 -2.46 5.21
N ASP A 107 14.93 -2.09 6.08
CA ASP A 107 16.29 -1.66 5.76
C ASP A 107 16.98 -2.60 4.75
N ALA A 108 16.98 -3.91 5.01
CA ALA A 108 17.57 -4.93 4.16
C ALA A 108 16.95 -4.95 2.76
N SER A 109 15.67 -4.58 2.63
CA SER A 109 15.03 -4.45 1.32
C SER A 109 15.47 -3.20 0.58
N MET A 110 15.70 -2.09 1.29
CA MET A 110 16.14 -0.81 0.73
C MET A 110 17.58 -0.87 0.23
N GLU A 111 18.43 -1.72 0.83
CA GLU A 111 19.78 -2.00 0.33
C GLU A 111 19.77 -2.68 -1.05
N ALA A 112 18.70 -3.41 -1.37
CA ALA A 112 18.48 -3.86 -2.74
C ALA A 112 18.00 -2.64 -3.55
N ALA A 113 18.73 -2.28 -4.61
CA ALA A 113 18.56 -1.04 -5.40
C ALA A 113 17.13 -0.68 -5.89
N HIS A 114 16.14 -1.58 -5.72
CA HIS A 114 14.74 -1.42 -6.14
C HIS A 114 13.75 -2.05 -5.13
N GLY A 115 14.15 -2.24 -3.86
CA GLY A 115 13.34 -2.92 -2.86
C GLY A 115 12.78 -1.96 -1.82
N GLY A 116 11.46 -1.97 -1.65
CA GLY A 116 10.78 -1.39 -0.49
C GLY A 116 9.75 -2.39 0.01
N TRP A 117 10.20 -3.46 0.65
CA TRP A 117 9.31 -4.49 1.19
C TRP A 117 8.88 -4.11 2.60
N ASN A 118 7.62 -4.34 2.94
CA ASN A 118 7.08 -3.99 4.26
C ASN A 118 7.92 -4.59 5.40
N ALA A 119 8.25 -3.78 6.40
CA ALA A 119 8.94 -4.20 7.61
C ALA A 119 7.99 -4.86 8.61
N VAL A 120 6.71 -4.48 8.61
CA VAL A 120 5.73 -4.95 9.59
C VAL A 120 5.36 -6.42 9.30
N PRO A 121 5.51 -7.34 10.26
CA PRO A 121 5.38 -8.77 10.04
C PRO A 121 3.92 -9.27 10.11
N TRP A 122 3.02 -8.67 9.30
CA TRP A 122 1.67 -9.19 9.12
C TRP A 122 1.09 -8.92 7.74
N LYS A 123 -0.08 -9.52 7.48
CA LYS A 123 -0.84 -9.28 6.25
C LYS A 123 -1.61 -7.96 6.36
N ILE A 124 -1.16 -6.97 5.62
CA ILE A 124 -1.89 -5.74 5.36
C ILE A 124 -3.13 -6.10 4.50
N GLU A 125 -4.30 -5.54 4.81
CA GLU A 125 -5.52 -5.86 4.06
C GLU A 125 -5.41 -5.41 2.60
N ASP A 126 -6.19 -6.07 1.74
CA ASP A 126 -6.13 -5.86 0.31
C ASP A 126 -6.64 -4.45 -0.07
N MET A 127 -6.13 -3.93 -1.19
CA MET A 127 -6.52 -2.63 -1.74
C MET A 127 -8.01 -2.61 -2.13
N ASP A 128 -8.71 -1.52 -1.81
CA ASP A 128 -10.03 -1.29 -2.39
C ASP A 128 -9.90 -0.72 -3.80
N LEU A 129 -10.19 -1.53 -4.81
CA LEU A 129 -10.16 -1.13 -6.22
C LEU A 129 -11.43 -0.38 -6.66
N SER A 130 -12.40 -0.15 -5.77
CA SER A 130 -13.57 0.70 -6.07
C SER A 130 -13.17 2.16 -6.28
N THR A 131 -12.07 2.58 -5.66
CA THR A 131 -11.39 3.85 -5.93
C THR A 131 -10.26 3.63 -6.94
N PRO A 132 -10.04 4.58 -7.89
CA PRO A 132 -8.90 4.50 -8.80
C PRO A 132 -7.57 4.60 -8.05
N HIS A 133 -6.65 3.67 -8.31
CA HIS A 133 -5.27 3.72 -7.82
C HIS A 133 -4.34 4.10 -8.96
N CYS A 134 -3.86 5.33 -8.93
CA CYS A 134 -3.09 5.93 -10.02
C CYS A 134 -1.60 6.00 -9.69
N LEU A 135 -0.77 5.81 -10.73
CA LEU A 135 0.65 6.06 -10.71
C LEU A 135 0.96 7.18 -11.71
N GLU A 136 1.36 8.32 -11.16
CA GLU A 136 1.74 9.49 -11.93
C GLU A 136 3.22 9.39 -12.37
N PRO A 137 3.58 9.86 -13.58
CA PRO A 137 4.97 9.89 -14.03
C PRO A 137 5.87 10.78 -13.15
N SER A 138 5.29 11.71 -12.41
CA SER A 138 6.01 12.61 -11.49
C SER A 138 6.37 11.97 -10.15
N VAL A 139 5.87 10.76 -9.85
CA VAL A 139 6.21 10.06 -8.60
C VAL A 139 7.68 9.66 -8.62
N LYS A 140 8.45 10.06 -7.60
CA LYS A 140 9.90 9.75 -7.53
C LYS A 140 10.23 8.26 -7.54
N PHE A 141 9.32 7.44 -6.99
CA PHE A 141 9.46 5.98 -6.93
C PHE A 141 9.04 5.26 -8.22
N LEU A 142 8.77 5.98 -9.31
CA LEU A 142 8.34 5.39 -10.59
C LEU A 142 9.31 4.30 -11.08
N HIS A 143 10.61 4.53 -10.94
CA HIS A 143 11.65 3.57 -11.34
C HIS A 143 11.61 2.28 -10.51
N ASP A 144 11.42 2.38 -9.20
CA ASP A 144 11.32 1.22 -8.31
C ASP A 144 10.05 0.41 -8.62
N VAL A 145 8.93 1.10 -8.82
CA VAL A 145 7.68 0.47 -9.26
C VAL A 145 7.88 -0.25 -10.60
N ALA A 146 8.51 0.39 -11.58
CA ALA A 146 8.79 -0.22 -12.88
C ALA A 146 9.70 -1.46 -12.78
N ALA A 147 10.73 -1.40 -11.93
CA ALA A 147 11.67 -2.49 -11.70
C ALA A 147 10.99 -3.69 -11.02
N VAL A 148 10.19 -3.45 -9.98
CA VAL A 148 9.44 -4.50 -9.26
C VAL A 148 8.42 -5.16 -10.17
N LEU A 149 7.67 -4.39 -10.97
CA LEU A 149 6.74 -4.94 -11.95
C LEU A 149 7.44 -5.76 -13.04
N THR A 150 8.63 -5.33 -13.47
CA THR A 150 9.45 -6.11 -14.41
C THR A 150 9.90 -7.42 -13.78
N LYS A 151 10.40 -7.41 -12.55
CA LYS A 151 10.80 -8.62 -11.82
C LYS A 151 9.65 -9.59 -11.63
N ALA A 152 8.45 -9.11 -11.30
CA ALA A 152 7.25 -9.93 -11.16
C ALA A 152 6.81 -10.63 -12.48
N THR A 153 7.18 -10.07 -13.64
CA THR A 153 6.92 -10.69 -14.94
C THR A 153 8.01 -11.66 -15.40
N LEU A 154 9.25 -11.49 -14.93
CA LEU A 154 10.41 -12.29 -15.37
C LEU A 154 10.71 -13.50 -14.47
N THR A 155 10.09 -13.62 -13.30
CA THR A 155 10.26 -14.76 -12.37
C THR A 155 9.60 -16.07 -12.85
N THR A 156 9.45 -16.24 -14.17
CA THR A 156 8.77 -17.31 -14.90
C THR A 156 9.31 -18.73 -14.72
N TYR A 157 10.44 -18.93 -14.05
CA TYR A 157 11.16 -20.21 -14.09
C TYR A 157 10.60 -21.35 -13.21
N TRP A 158 9.51 -21.15 -12.44
CA TRP A 158 9.15 -22.14 -11.41
C TRP A 158 7.67 -22.56 -11.31
N THR A 159 6.71 -21.90 -12.00
CA THR A 159 5.28 -22.27 -11.89
C THR A 159 4.45 -21.89 -13.12
N HIS A 160 3.40 -22.68 -13.41
CA HIS A 160 2.41 -22.43 -14.47
C HIS A 160 0.99 -22.25 -13.90
N GLY A 161 0.08 -21.71 -14.71
CA GLY A 161 -1.34 -21.59 -14.37
C GLY A 161 -1.60 -20.82 -13.07
N ARG A 162 -2.48 -21.34 -12.21
CA ARG A 162 -2.89 -20.70 -10.95
C ARG A 162 -1.72 -20.51 -9.97
N ALA A 163 -0.75 -21.41 -9.95
CA ALA A 163 0.41 -21.32 -9.06
C ALA A 163 1.32 -20.12 -9.41
N ARG A 164 1.41 -19.77 -10.70
CA ARG A 164 2.11 -18.55 -11.14
C ARG A 164 1.41 -17.28 -10.66
N ILE A 165 0.09 -17.24 -10.82
CA ILE A 165 -0.75 -16.12 -10.37
C ILE A 165 -0.59 -15.89 -8.87
N LEU A 166 -0.66 -16.94 -8.05
CA LEU A 166 -0.50 -16.82 -6.60
C LEU A 166 0.90 -16.30 -6.23
N LYS A 167 1.96 -16.87 -6.81
CA LYS A 167 3.33 -16.39 -6.56
C LYS A 167 3.54 -14.93 -6.97
N GLN A 168 2.96 -14.48 -8.08
CA GLN A 168 3.05 -13.08 -8.51
C GLN A 168 2.33 -12.15 -7.53
N ARG A 169 1.14 -12.53 -7.06
CA ARG A 169 0.41 -11.77 -6.05
C ARG A 169 1.19 -11.70 -4.73
N ASP A 170 1.69 -12.83 -4.25
CA ASP A 170 2.47 -12.92 -3.01
C ASP A 170 3.79 -12.14 -3.09
N PHE A 171 4.40 -12.07 -4.28
CA PHE A 171 5.57 -11.24 -4.52
C PHE A 171 5.22 -9.75 -4.43
N LEU A 172 4.18 -9.30 -5.14
CA LEU A 172 3.83 -7.88 -5.26
C LEU A 172 3.21 -7.31 -3.97
N VAL A 173 2.38 -8.08 -3.25
CA VAL A 173 1.67 -7.59 -2.04
C VAL A 173 2.62 -7.19 -0.92
N LYS A 174 3.83 -7.77 -0.91
CA LYS A 174 4.87 -7.44 0.07
C LYS A 174 5.39 -6.01 -0.13
N HIS A 175 5.23 -5.42 -1.32
CA HIS A 175 5.81 -4.11 -1.62
C HIS A 175 5.06 -3.04 -0.82
N GLN A 176 5.76 -1.99 -0.43
CA GLN A 176 5.16 -0.87 0.30
C GLN A 176 4.37 0.07 -0.62
N ASP A 177 4.81 0.25 -1.88
CA ASP A 177 4.13 1.18 -2.79
C ASP A 177 2.67 0.75 -3.06
N PRO A 178 1.68 1.64 -2.81
CA PRO A 178 0.26 1.32 -2.95
C PRO A 178 -0.14 0.89 -4.36
N PHE A 179 0.46 1.48 -5.39
CA PHE A 179 0.12 1.10 -6.77
C PHE A 179 0.57 -0.34 -7.04
N VAL A 180 1.72 -0.76 -6.55
CA VAL A 180 2.20 -2.15 -6.67
C VAL A 180 1.25 -3.13 -5.97
N LYS A 181 0.73 -2.78 -4.79
CA LYS A 181 -0.32 -3.57 -4.12
C LYS A 181 -1.62 -3.58 -4.90
N ALA A 182 -2.02 -2.48 -5.52
CA ALA A 182 -3.21 -2.42 -6.35
C ALA A 182 -3.06 -3.35 -7.56
N VAL A 183 -1.87 -3.39 -8.18
CA VAL A 183 -1.54 -4.39 -9.21
C VAL A 183 -1.71 -5.80 -8.66
N ALA A 184 -1.16 -6.10 -7.48
CA ALA A 184 -1.28 -7.41 -6.83
C ALA A 184 -2.76 -7.82 -6.62
N ALA A 185 -3.60 -6.90 -6.15
CA ALA A 185 -5.03 -7.11 -5.94
C ALA A 185 -5.80 -7.29 -7.27
N SER A 186 -5.27 -6.75 -8.36
CA SER A 186 -5.88 -6.79 -9.69
C SER A 186 -5.57 -8.07 -10.47
N ILE A 187 -4.50 -8.81 -10.12
CA ILE A 187 -4.11 -10.02 -10.85
C ILE A 187 -5.17 -11.13 -10.70
N ARG A 188 -5.78 -11.49 -11.83
CA ARG A 188 -6.84 -12.50 -11.92
C ARG A 188 -6.58 -13.49 -13.07
N THR A 189 -7.26 -14.63 -13.01
CA THR A 189 -7.28 -15.63 -14.09
C THR A 189 -8.03 -15.14 -15.33
N SER A 190 -9.07 -14.35 -15.13
CA SER A 190 -9.92 -13.80 -16.18
C SER A 190 -10.45 -12.43 -15.75
N TYR A 191 -10.83 -11.62 -16.75
CA TYR A 191 -11.36 -10.28 -16.54
C TYR A 191 -12.69 -10.16 -17.28
N ARG A 192 -13.63 -9.46 -16.66
CA ARG A 192 -14.91 -9.07 -17.26
C ARG A 192 -15.08 -7.58 -17.03
N CYS A 193 -15.49 -6.85 -18.07
CA CYS A 193 -15.68 -5.41 -17.94
C CYS A 193 -16.62 -5.10 -16.78
N SER A 194 -16.16 -4.23 -15.87
CA SER A 194 -16.97 -3.74 -14.76
C SER A 194 -17.42 -2.28 -14.96
N ASP A 195 -17.05 -1.68 -16.08
CA ASP A 195 -17.51 -0.37 -16.50
C ASP A 195 -18.91 -0.43 -17.14
N GLY A 196 -19.82 0.42 -16.65
CA GLY A 196 -21.18 0.52 -17.18
C GLY A 196 -21.24 1.07 -18.60
N ASP A 197 -20.25 1.88 -19.00
CA ASP A 197 -20.17 2.47 -20.34
C ASP A 197 -19.38 1.57 -21.32
N GLY A 198 -18.96 0.38 -20.85
CA GLY A 198 -18.24 -0.62 -21.60
C GLY A 198 -16.73 -0.37 -21.68
N CYS A 199 -15.96 -1.45 -21.80
CA CYS A 199 -14.50 -1.40 -21.82
C CYS A 199 -13.95 -1.46 -23.24
N ARG A 200 -12.86 -0.73 -23.48
CA ARG A 200 -12.13 -0.71 -24.74
C ARG A 200 -11.12 -1.86 -24.80
N LYS A 201 -10.82 -2.28 -26.04
CA LYS A 201 -9.77 -3.28 -26.36
C LYS A 201 -8.37 -2.65 -26.49
N HIS A 202 -8.28 -1.33 -26.42
CA HIS A 202 -7.05 -0.58 -26.51
C HIS A 202 -6.95 0.38 -25.32
N LEU A 203 -5.73 0.64 -24.89
CA LEU A 203 -5.45 1.57 -23.81
C LEU A 203 -5.57 3.00 -24.37
N LEU A 204 -6.53 3.77 -23.85
CA LEU A 204 -6.86 5.12 -24.30
C LEU A 204 -7.09 6.01 -23.08
N PHE A 205 -6.79 7.30 -23.22
CA PHE A 205 -7.09 8.29 -22.17
C PHE A 205 -8.60 8.39 -21.93
N GLY A 206 -8.99 8.56 -20.66
CA GLY A 206 -10.41 8.70 -20.28
C GLY A 206 -11.29 7.50 -20.59
N SER A 207 -10.67 6.34 -20.81
CA SER A 207 -11.40 5.11 -21.16
C SER A 207 -10.84 3.90 -20.41
N ALA A 208 -11.75 3.05 -19.95
CA ALA A 208 -11.43 1.80 -19.29
C ALA A 208 -10.94 0.75 -20.31
N TYR A 209 -9.71 0.27 -20.15
CA TYR A 209 -9.16 -0.87 -20.87
C TYR A 209 -9.50 -2.18 -20.16
N LEU A 210 -9.95 -3.21 -20.89
CA LEU A 210 -10.15 -4.56 -20.36
C LEU A 210 -8.97 -5.47 -20.71
N PRO A 211 -8.19 -5.95 -19.73
CA PRO A 211 -7.15 -6.94 -19.98
C PRO A 211 -7.72 -8.28 -20.45
N THR A 212 -6.99 -9.00 -21.30
CA THR A 212 -7.37 -10.36 -21.73
C THR A 212 -6.85 -11.44 -20.78
N SER A 213 -5.78 -11.15 -20.04
CA SER A 213 -5.15 -12.03 -19.05
C SER A 213 -4.32 -11.22 -18.05
N HIS A 214 -3.84 -11.85 -16.97
CA HIS A 214 -2.92 -11.18 -16.02
C HIS A 214 -1.61 -10.76 -16.68
N ASP A 215 -1.08 -11.57 -17.60
CA ASP A 215 0.12 -11.24 -18.35
C ASP A 215 -0.11 -10.04 -19.28
N ASP A 216 -1.29 -9.98 -19.92
CA ASP A 216 -1.67 -8.81 -20.72
C ASP A 216 -1.81 -7.54 -19.87
N MET A 217 -2.46 -7.64 -18.70
CA MET A 217 -2.56 -6.53 -17.74
C MET A 217 -1.18 -6.00 -17.35
N LEU A 218 -0.30 -6.87 -16.84
CA LEU A 218 1.05 -6.48 -16.41
C LEU A 218 1.86 -5.88 -17.56
N ARG A 219 1.77 -6.47 -18.76
CA ARG A 219 2.43 -5.95 -19.96
C ARG A 219 1.93 -4.55 -20.34
N LYS A 220 0.63 -4.30 -20.27
CA LYS A 220 0.03 -2.99 -20.59
C LYS A 220 0.43 -1.93 -19.57
N ILE A 221 0.42 -2.27 -18.28
CA ILE A 221 0.91 -1.39 -17.21
C ILE A 221 2.37 -1.01 -17.47
N ARG A 222 3.25 -2.02 -17.67
CA ARG A 222 4.67 -1.78 -17.94
C ARG A 222 4.91 -0.94 -19.19
N LYS A 223 4.17 -1.21 -20.27
CA LYS A 223 4.28 -0.43 -21.51
C LYS A 223 3.85 1.03 -21.30
N ALA A 224 2.78 1.26 -20.54
CA ALA A 224 2.29 2.60 -20.25
C ALA A 224 3.27 3.38 -19.36
N ILE A 225 3.78 2.76 -18.30
CA ILE A 225 4.83 3.34 -17.43
C ILE A 225 6.08 3.66 -18.25
N GLY A 226 6.56 2.72 -19.07
CA GLY A 226 7.74 2.93 -19.92
C GLY A 226 7.56 4.00 -21.00
N ALA A 227 6.31 4.35 -21.33
CA ALA A 227 5.96 5.46 -22.22
C ALA A 227 5.68 6.77 -21.46
N GLY A 228 5.87 6.81 -20.15
CA GLY A 228 5.59 7.99 -19.32
C GLY A 228 4.11 8.33 -19.21
N LEU A 229 3.21 7.36 -19.40
CA LEU A 229 1.77 7.57 -19.27
C LEU A 229 1.33 7.41 -17.80
N PRO A 230 0.44 8.28 -17.29
CA PRO A 230 -0.19 8.10 -15.99
C PRO A 230 -1.23 6.97 -16.04
N VAL A 231 -1.04 5.95 -15.20
CA VAL A 231 -1.84 4.71 -15.24
C VAL A 231 -2.67 4.57 -13.98
N CYS A 232 -3.96 4.29 -14.13
CA CYS A 232 -4.85 3.98 -13.02
C CYS A 232 -5.40 2.55 -13.11
N LEU A 233 -5.52 1.89 -11.96
CA LEU A 233 -6.26 0.64 -11.79
C LEU A 233 -7.61 0.95 -11.16
N LYS A 234 -8.69 0.38 -11.69
CA LYS A 234 -10.04 0.60 -11.17
C LYS A 234 -10.95 -0.60 -11.35
N ARG A 235 -12.00 -0.66 -10.53
CA ARG A 235 -13.09 -1.63 -10.61
C ARG A 235 -14.43 -0.94 -10.43
N GLY A 236 -15.40 -1.34 -11.22
CA GLY A 236 -16.74 -0.75 -11.21
C GLY A 236 -16.76 0.59 -11.93
N ARG A 237 -17.81 1.36 -11.65
CA ARG A 237 -18.01 2.69 -12.22
C ARG A 237 -17.28 3.72 -11.37
N VAL A 238 -16.31 4.41 -11.97
CA VAL A 238 -15.54 5.49 -11.37
C VAL A 238 -15.49 6.66 -12.34
N THR A 239 -15.30 7.88 -11.83
CA THR A 239 -15.08 9.05 -12.68
C THR A 239 -13.69 8.96 -13.30
N MET A 240 -13.65 8.90 -14.63
CA MET A 240 -12.41 8.89 -15.43
C MET A 240 -12.16 10.27 -16.04
N ASP A 241 -10.90 10.70 -16.07
CA ASP A 241 -10.48 11.93 -16.75
C ASP A 241 -9.69 11.65 -18.03
N ASN A 242 -9.53 12.67 -18.87
CA ASN A 242 -8.78 12.56 -20.13
C ASN A 242 -7.25 12.69 -19.95
N LYS A 243 -6.74 12.63 -18.72
CA LYS A 243 -5.32 12.70 -18.41
C LYS A 243 -4.74 11.33 -18.09
N HIS A 244 -5.56 10.40 -17.62
CA HIS A 244 -5.15 9.06 -17.22
C HIS A 244 -5.57 7.98 -18.21
N VAL A 245 -4.77 6.92 -18.30
CA VAL A 245 -5.21 5.65 -18.89
C VAL A 245 -5.69 4.72 -17.78
N TYR A 246 -6.85 4.10 -17.97
CA TYR A 246 -7.48 3.28 -16.95
C TYR A 246 -7.46 1.81 -17.34
N ILE A 247 -7.14 0.94 -16.38
CA ILE A 247 -7.21 -0.51 -16.51
C ILE A 247 -8.33 -1.01 -15.61
N ASP A 248 -9.36 -1.59 -16.23
CA ASP A 248 -10.48 -2.22 -15.55
C ASP A 248 -10.07 -3.61 -15.06
N THR A 249 -10.05 -3.78 -13.75
CA THR A 249 -9.60 -5.00 -13.09
C THR A 249 -10.73 -6.04 -12.98
N GLY A 250 -11.91 -5.69 -13.46
CA GLY A 250 -13.09 -6.53 -13.58
C GLY A 250 -13.87 -6.82 -12.29
N MET A 251 -15.07 -7.37 -12.46
CA MET A 251 -15.93 -7.80 -11.35
C MET A 251 -15.36 -9.03 -10.63
N PRO A 252 -15.64 -9.22 -9.31
CA PRO A 252 -15.42 -10.48 -8.59
C PRO A 252 -15.95 -11.70 -9.34
#